data_AF-A0A412XHH6-F1
#
_entry.id   AF-A0A412XHH6-F1
#
_cell.length_a   1.000
_cell.length_b   1.000
_cell.length_c   1.000
_cell.angle_alpha   90.00
_cell.angle_beta   90.00
_cell.angle_gamma   90.00
#
_symmetry.space_group_name_H-M   'P 1'
#
loop_
_entity.id
_entity.type
_entity.pdbx_description
1 polymer ?
#
loop_
_entity_poly.entity_id
_entity_poly.type
_entity_poly.pdbx_seq_one_letter_code
_entity_poly.pdbx_strand_id
1 'polypeptide(L)'
;MNQIILASHGGLAAGAKDTLEMVLGDVSNVHVVSLARDDKEPITNKVEAMIATFNADDTVYVLTDMLGSSVNNNMVELSKNGTKFTVVSGFNIPLALTLAMSPVPVKGAELAALINEARTGLTNPNAPVEAAAAPAKKAKASRHSSGPAKIVLARLDYRLLHGQVVFTWTTKVQAERIIVVDNAAANDDIKKGALKLAKPQGVRLNVFTVERALAKMDKLNTLGERVMFVFGNTAEMLQFCQGYKLDAINLGATANHDGAEQVGGKDSSVFFDATQKADVNQLLDMGIKLYVQQTPTYQSVDIDAKL
;
A
#
# COMPACT_ATOMS: atom_id res chain seq x y z
N MET A 1 -10.98 -16.56 -9.84
CA MET A 1 -10.16 -15.38 -9.47
C MET A 1 -11.04 -14.14 -9.41
N ASN A 2 -10.54 -13.01 -8.91
CA ASN A 2 -11.27 -11.74 -8.95
C ASN A 2 -10.99 -11.05 -10.28
N GLN A 3 -12.04 -10.67 -11.01
CA GLN A 3 -11.96 -9.86 -12.23
C GLN A 3 -12.52 -8.48 -11.93
N ILE A 4 -11.77 -7.43 -12.24
CA ILE A 4 -12.12 -6.04 -11.94
C ILE A 4 -12.32 -5.32 -13.26
N ILE A 5 -13.53 -4.86 -13.54
CA ILE A 5 -13.82 -4.01 -14.70
C ILE A 5 -13.93 -2.57 -14.21
N LEU A 6 -13.01 -1.71 -14.64
CA LEU A 6 -13.08 -0.27 -14.44
C LEU A 6 -13.94 0.32 -15.56
N ALA A 7 -15.09 0.90 -15.20
CA ALA A 7 -16.04 1.47 -16.14
C ALA A 7 -16.22 2.97 -15.91
N SER A 8 -16.01 3.80 -16.94
CA SER A 8 -16.14 5.25 -16.79
C SER A 8 -16.49 5.97 -18.09
N HIS A 9 -16.91 7.23 -17.97
CA HIS A 9 -16.83 8.17 -19.07
C HIS A 9 -15.37 8.47 -19.43
N GLY A 10 -15.08 8.61 -20.73
CA GLY A 10 -13.76 9.03 -21.21
C GLY A 10 -12.60 8.18 -20.67
N GLY A 11 -11.46 8.83 -20.40
CA GLY A 11 -10.20 8.16 -20.08
C GLY A 11 -9.96 7.81 -18.60
N LEU A 12 -10.92 8.03 -17.68
CA LEU A 12 -10.69 7.83 -16.24
C LEU A 12 -10.31 6.38 -15.91
N ALA A 13 -11.08 5.40 -16.39
CA ALA A 13 -10.83 3.98 -16.17
C ALA A 13 -9.48 3.52 -16.76
N ALA A 14 -9.15 4.02 -17.96
CA ALA A 14 -7.86 3.73 -18.61
C ALA A 14 -6.69 4.27 -17.78
N GLY A 15 -6.74 5.54 -17.36
CA GLY A 15 -5.71 6.14 -16.51
C GLY A 15 -5.62 5.50 -15.12
N ALA A 16 -6.75 5.01 -14.59
CA ALA A 16 -6.75 4.25 -13.35
C ALA A 16 -6.05 2.89 -13.53
N LYS A 17 -6.28 2.16 -14.62
CA LYS A 17 -5.54 0.92 -14.91
C LYS A 17 -4.04 1.18 -15.08
N ASP A 18 -3.67 2.22 -15.82
CA ASP A 18 -2.28 2.63 -15.99
C ASP A 18 -1.60 2.90 -14.63
N THR A 19 -2.28 3.61 -13.72
CA THR A 19 -1.80 3.81 -12.35
C THR A 19 -1.61 2.49 -11.59
N LEU A 20 -2.53 1.54 -11.74
CA LEU A 20 -2.43 0.22 -11.10
C LEU A 20 -1.24 -0.57 -11.67
N GLU A 21 -1.01 -0.51 -12.97
CA GLU A 21 0.14 -1.14 -13.65
C GLU A 21 1.46 -0.56 -13.17
N MET A 22 1.55 0.77 -13.03
CA MET A 22 2.74 1.42 -12.47
C MET A 22 3.05 0.98 -11.03
N VAL A 23 2.04 0.59 -10.25
CA VAL A 23 2.20 0.23 -8.83
C VAL A 23 2.40 -1.28 -8.62
N LEU A 24 1.70 -2.12 -9.40
CA LEU A 24 1.68 -3.58 -9.23
C LEU A 24 2.46 -4.33 -10.30
N GLY A 25 2.86 -3.67 -11.39
CA GLY A 25 3.34 -4.34 -12.59
C GLY A 25 2.18 -4.92 -13.38
N ASP A 26 2.21 -6.21 -13.68
CA ASP A 26 1.12 -6.86 -14.41
C ASP A 26 -0.17 -6.94 -13.56
N VAL A 27 -1.27 -6.43 -14.13
CA VAL A 27 -2.63 -6.52 -13.57
C VAL A 27 -3.59 -7.09 -14.60
N SER A 28 -3.27 -8.29 -15.08
CA SER A 28 -4.09 -9.04 -16.07
C SER A 28 -5.54 -9.30 -15.64
N ASN A 29 -5.87 -9.16 -14.36
CA ASN A 29 -7.22 -9.26 -13.83
C ASN A 29 -7.98 -7.92 -13.72
N VAL A 30 -7.39 -6.82 -14.21
CA VAL A 30 -7.99 -5.48 -14.27
C VAL A 30 -8.25 -5.10 -15.72
N HIS A 31 -9.51 -4.84 -16.03
CA HIS A 31 -10.02 -4.55 -17.36
C HIS A 31 -10.62 -3.15 -17.43
N VAL A 32 -10.68 -2.58 -18.63
CA VAL A 32 -11.18 -1.21 -18.84
C VAL A 32 -12.32 -1.22 -19.84
N VAL A 33 -13.40 -0.53 -19.49
CA VAL A 33 -14.49 -0.22 -20.42
C VAL A 33 -14.81 1.27 -20.33
N SER A 34 -14.52 2.00 -21.39
CA SER A 34 -14.81 3.44 -21.48
C SER A 34 -16.02 3.72 -22.35
N LEU A 35 -16.85 4.67 -21.92
CA LEU A 35 -17.91 5.29 -22.73
C LEU A 35 -17.38 6.57 -23.37
N ALA A 36 -17.21 6.56 -24.69
CA ALA A 36 -16.84 7.73 -25.49
C ALA A 36 -18.08 8.54 -25.89
N ARG A 37 -17.90 9.79 -26.33
CA ARG A 37 -19.03 10.69 -26.70
C ARG A 37 -19.73 10.26 -27.98
N ASP A 38 -19.00 9.63 -28.88
CA ASP A 38 -19.42 9.18 -30.21
C ASP A 38 -19.67 7.67 -30.27
N ASP A 39 -19.65 7.00 -29.11
CA ASP A 39 -20.01 5.58 -29.01
C ASP A 39 -21.45 5.38 -29.49
N LYS A 40 -21.60 4.52 -30.50
CA LYS A 40 -22.90 4.15 -31.08
C LYS A 40 -23.52 2.94 -30.39
N GLU A 41 -22.72 2.18 -29.65
CA GLU A 41 -23.16 1.00 -28.92
C GLU A 41 -23.26 1.31 -27.42
N PRO A 42 -24.24 0.72 -26.71
CA PRO A 42 -24.32 0.82 -25.26
C PRO A 42 -23.10 0.19 -24.58
N ILE A 43 -22.60 0.84 -23.52
CA ILE A 43 -21.51 0.30 -22.70
C ILE A 43 -21.85 -1.07 -22.08
N THR A 44 -23.13 -1.39 -21.89
CA THR A 44 -23.59 -2.70 -21.40
C THR A 44 -23.11 -3.84 -22.29
N ASN A 45 -23.19 -3.69 -23.61
CA ASN A 45 -22.77 -4.72 -24.55
C ASN A 45 -21.27 -5.00 -24.44
N LYS A 46 -20.46 -3.94 -24.28
CA LYS A 46 -19.00 -4.06 -24.08
C LYS A 46 -18.69 -4.84 -22.79
N VAL A 47 -19.42 -4.58 -21.72
CA VAL A 47 -19.24 -5.27 -20.43
C VAL A 47 -19.71 -6.72 -20.49
N GLU A 48 -20.86 -7.00 -21.10
CA GLU A 48 -21.36 -8.38 -21.29
C GLU A 48 -20.39 -9.21 -22.13
N ALA A 49 -19.92 -8.67 -23.26
CA ALA A 49 -18.95 -9.32 -24.12
C ALA A 49 -17.65 -9.63 -23.37
N MET A 50 -17.19 -8.72 -22.51
CA MET A 50 -16.00 -8.92 -21.68
C MET A 50 -16.22 -10.03 -20.63
N ILE A 51 -17.33 -9.97 -19.88
CA ILE A 51 -17.68 -10.98 -18.88
C ILE A 51 -17.81 -12.38 -19.50
N ALA A 52 -18.31 -12.47 -20.73
CA ALA A 52 -18.40 -13.73 -21.47
C ALA A 52 -17.04 -14.39 -21.77
N THR A 53 -15.93 -13.65 -21.67
CA THR A 53 -14.57 -14.21 -21.83
C THR A 53 -13.98 -14.75 -20.52
N PHE A 54 -14.62 -14.49 -19.38
CA PHE A 54 -14.13 -14.92 -18.06
C PHE A 54 -14.56 -16.34 -17.70
N ASN A 55 -13.88 -16.93 -16.72
CA ASN A 55 -14.25 -18.26 -16.23
C ASN A 55 -15.55 -18.19 -15.40
N ALA A 56 -16.37 -19.25 -15.43
CA ALA A 56 -17.63 -19.29 -14.70
C ALA A 56 -17.48 -19.12 -13.16
N ASP A 57 -16.33 -19.51 -12.62
CA ASP A 57 -16.00 -19.42 -11.19
C ASP A 57 -15.34 -18.09 -10.79
N ASP A 58 -15.10 -17.19 -11.74
CA ASP A 58 -14.56 -15.87 -11.45
C ASP A 58 -15.59 -15.01 -10.71
N THR A 59 -15.10 -14.23 -9.74
CA THR A 59 -15.92 -13.21 -9.08
C THR A 59 -15.64 -11.88 -9.74
N VAL A 60 -16.68 -11.27 -10.31
CA VAL A 60 -16.56 -10.04 -11.10
C VAL A 60 -17.01 -8.83 -10.29
N TYR A 61 -16.21 -7.78 -10.31
CA TYR A 61 -16.50 -6.46 -9.76
C TYR A 61 -16.48 -5.43 -10.87
N VAL A 62 -17.53 -4.62 -10.98
CA VAL A 62 -17.56 -3.48 -11.91
C VAL A 62 -17.48 -2.21 -11.09
N LEU A 63 -16.33 -1.52 -11.20
CA LEU A 63 -16.05 -0.29 -10.49
C LEU A 63 -16.38 0.89 -11.40
N THR A 64 -17.39 1.69 -11.04
CA THR A 64 -17.87 2.79 -11.88
C THR A 64 -17.41 4.16 -11.37
N ASP A 65 -17.21 5.10 -12.28
CA ASP A 65 -16.73 6.46 -11.99
C ASP A 65 -17.51 7.21 -10.89
N MET A 66 -18.82 7.32 -11.03
CA MET A 66 -19.68 8.14 -10.16
C MET A 66 -21.04 7.50 -9.98
N LEU A 67 -21.58 7.56 -8.76
CA LEU A 67 -22.94 7.09 -8.47
C LEU A 67 -23.97 7.88 -9.29
N GLY A 68 -24.93 7.18 -9.89
CA GLY A 68 -26.02 7.80 -10.65
C GLY A 68 -25.64 8.29 -12.06
N SER A 69 -24.38 8.07 -12.50
CA SER A 69 -23.97 8.31 -13.88
C SER A 69 -24.66 7.34 -14.84
N SER A 70 -24.73 7.66 -16.14
CA SER A 70 -25.31 6.74 -17.14
C SER A 70 -24.57 5.39 -17.15
N VAL A 71 -23.24 5.42 -17.05
CA VAL A 71 -22.40 4.23 -16.88
C VAL A 71 -22.81 3.46 -15.64
N ASN A 72 -22.92 4.11 -14.48
CA ASN A 72 -23.30 3.44 -13.24
C ASN A 72 -24.71 2.83 -13.28
N ASN A 73 -25.70 3.59 -13.76
CA ASN A 73 -27.08 3.12 -13.85
C ASN A 73 -27.20 1.91 -14.78
N ASN A 74 -26.53 1.94 -15.93
CA ASN A 74 -26.45 0.83 -16.86
C ASN A 74 -25.86 -0.44 -16.20
N MET A 75 -24.79 -0.29 -15.41
CA MET A 75 -24.19 -1.43 -14.69
C MET A 75 -25.11 -1.97 -13.60
N VAL A 76 -25.79 -1.09 -12.86
CA VAL A 76 -26.76 -1.51 -11.83
C VAL A 76 -27.94 -2.26 -12.46
N GLU A 77 -28.47 -1.78 -13.58
CA GLU A 77 -29.52 -2.45 -14.34
C GLU A 77 -29.06 -3.81 -14.86
N LEU A 78 -27.89 -3.85 -15.51
CA LEU A 78 -27.30 -5.07 -16.03
C LEU A 78 -27.07 -6.13 -14.93
N SER A 79 -26.62 -5.70 -13.74
CA SER A 79 -26.41 -6.62 -12.60
C SER A 79 -27.70 -7.27 -12.08
N LYS A 80 -28.86 -6.65 -12.34
CA LYS A 80 -30.18 -7.20 -11.97
C LYS A 80 -30.74 -8.13 -13.04
N ASN A 81 -30.28 -8.03 -14.28
CA ASN A 81 -30.78 -8.78 -15.43
C ASN A 81 -30.12 -10.17 -15.60
N GLY A 82 -29.52 -10.72 -14.54
CA GLY A 82 -29.02 -12.10 -14.49
C GLY A 82 -27.49 -12.24 -14.63
N THR A 83 -26.79 -11.19 -15.04
CA THR A 83 -25.32 -11.18 -15.14
C THR A 83 -24.72 -11.03 -13.73
N LYS A 84 -23.97 -12.03 -13.26
CA LYS A 84 -23.49 -12.11 -11.87
C LYS A 84 -22.20 -11.30 -11.67
N PHE A 85 -22.33 -10.04 -11.28
CA PHE A 85 -21.21 -9.20 -10.81
C PHE A 85 -21.66 -8.24 -9.72
N THR A 86 -20.70 -7.65 -9.02
CA THR A 86 -20.94 -6.62 -7.99
C THR A 86 -20.58 -5.24 -8.52
N VAL A 87 -21.51 -4.29 -8.44
CA VAL A 87 -21.24 -2.89 -8.82
C VAL A 87 -20.75 -2.09 -7.61
N VAL A 88 -19.67 -1.34 -7.77
CA VAL A 88 -19.22 -0.35 -6.78
C VAL A 88 -18.98 0.98 -7.46
N SER A 89 -19.72 2.02 -7.06
CA SER A 89 -19.62 3.37 -7.63
C SER A 89 -18.60 4.24 -6.89
N GLY A 90 -18.00 5.20 -7.59
CA GLY A 90 -17.12 6.20 -6.98
C GLY A 90 -15.77 5.62 -6.62
N PHE A 91 -15.22 4.74 -7.46
CA PHE A 91 -13.96 4.08 -7.14
C PHE A 91 -12.80 5.09 -7.06
N ASN A 92 -11.82 4.75 -6.24
CA ASN A 92 -10.53 5.40 -6.20
C ASN A 92 -9.42 4.35 -6.35
N ILE A 93 -8.18 4.79 -6.58
CA ILE A 93 -7.03 3.88 -6.74
C ILE A 93 -6.86 2.92 -5.54
N PRO A 94 -6.97 3.37 -4.27
CA PRO A 94 -6.97 2.47 -3.10
C PRO A 94 -7.94 1.29 -3.21
N LEU A 95 -9.20 1.55 -3.57
CA LEU A 95 -10.24 0.53 -3.70
C LEU A 95 -9.89 -0.47 -4.80
N ALA A 96 -9.55 0.03 -5.99
CA ALA A 96 -9.27 -0.79 -7.16
C ALA A 96 -8.05 -1.69 -6.93
N LEU A 97 -6.99 -1.15 -6.31
CA LEU A 97 -5.78 -1.89 -6.00
C LEU A 97 -6.03 -3.00 -4.98
N THR A 98 -6.78 -2.71 -3.92
CA THR A 98 -7.06 -3.71 -2.87
C THR A 98 -7.87 -4.89 -3.42
N LEU A 99 -8.85 -4.61 -4.30
CA LEU A 99 -9.61 -5.66 -4.99
C LEU A 99 -8.75 -6.45 -5.99
N ALA A 100 -7.89 -5.77 -6.76
CA ALA A 100 -6.99 -6.40 -7.72
C ALA A 100 -6.01 -7.37 -7.07
N MET A 101 -5.54 -7.05 -5.87
CA MET A 101 -4.58 -7.87 -5.11
C MET A 101 -5.22 -8.96 -4.24
N SER A 102 -6.54 -8.94 -4.06
CA SER A 102 -7.19 -9.92 -3.19
C SER A 102 -7.15 -11.31 -3.84
N PRO A 103 -6.53 -12.32 -3.18
CA PRO A 103 -6.43 -13.67 -3.74
C PRO A 103 -7.75 -14.44 -3.64
N VAL A 104 -8.72 -13.93 -2.87
CA VAL A 104 -10.02 -14.55 -2.62
C VAL A 104 -11.17 -13.60 -2.95
N PRO A 105 -12.35 -14.11 -3.31
CA PRO A 105 -13.54 -13.29 -3.49
C PRO A 105 -13.91 -12.50 -2.22
N VAL A 106 -14.00 -11.18 -2.35
CA VAL A 106 -14.42 -10.25 -1.29
C VAL A 106 -15.92 -9.99 -1.39
N LYS A 107 -16.71 -10.35 -0.38
CA LYS A 107 -18.17 -10.27 -0.42
C LYS A 107 -18.75 -9.73 0.90
N GLY A 108 -20.00 -9.27 0.85
CA GLY A 108 -20.78 -8.89 2.04
C GLY A 108 -20.06 -7.86 2.92
N ALA A 109 -19.86 -8.21 4.20
CA ALA A 109 -19.28 -7.32 5.20
C ALA A 109 -17.82 -6.93 4.90
N GLU A 110 -17.04 -7.82 4.28
CA GLU A 110 -15.65 -7.53 3.93
C GLU A 110 -15.56 -6.47 2.82
N LEU A 111 -16.41 -6.59 1.79
CA LEU A 111 -16.48 -5.60 0.73
C LEU A 111 -16.96 -4.24 1.27
N ALA A 112 -17.95 -4.25 2.18
CA ALA A 112 -18.41 -3.03 2.83
C ALA A 112 -17.30 -2.36 3.68
N ALA A 113 -16.47 -3.14 4.37
CA ALA A 113 -15.33 -2.63 5.12
C ALA A 113 -14.28 -1.98 4.19
N LEU A 114 -13.96 -2.65 3.08
CA LEU A 114 -13.02 -2.17 2.07
C LEU A 114 -13.51 -0.87 1.40
N ILE A 115 -14.80 -0.76 1.10
CA ILE A 115 -15.41 0.49 0.61
C ILE A 115 -15.31 1.62 1.64
N ASN A 116 -15.57 1.32 2.92
CA ASN A 116 -15.45 2.32 3.99
C ASN A 116 -14.00 2.78 4.16
N GLU A 117 -13.03 1.87 4.08
CA GLU A 117 -11.61 2.23 4.12
C GLU A 117 -11.22 3.13 2.94
N ALA A 118 -11.66 2.79 1.72
CA ALA A 118 -11.43 3.61 0.54
C ALA A 118 -12.00 5.03 0.70
N ARG A 119 -13.16 5.19 1.35
CA ARG A 119 -13.73 6.50 1.69
C ARG A 119 -12.87 7.25 2.70
N THR A 120 -12.35 6.58 3.72
CA THR A 120 -11.48 7.23 4.72
C THR A 120 -10.15 7.70 4.14
N GLY A 121 -9.69 7.12 3.02
CA GLY A 121 -8.50 7.58 2.30
C GLY A 121 -8.70 8.88 1.50
N LEU A 122 -9.94 9.34 1.30
CA LEU A 122 -10.24 10.62 0.67
C LEU A 122 -10.19 11.73 1.72
N THR A 123 -9.02 12.34 1.88
CA THR A 123 -8.76 13.36 2.91
C THR A 123 -8.19 14.63 2.29
N ASN A 124 -8.39 15.78 2.94
CA ASN A 124 -7.62 16.99 2.63
C ASN A 124 -6.34 17.00 3.49
N PRO A 125 -5.16 16.69 2.93
CA PRO A 125 -3.92 16.63 3.71
C PRO A 125 -3.46 18.01 4.22
N ASN A 126 -4.01 19.10 3.68
CA ASN A 126 -3.70 20.48 4.07
C ASN A 126 -4.73 21.07 5.04
N ALA A 127 -5.80 20.34 5.36
CA ALA A 127 -6.72 20.79 6.38
C ALA A 127 -5.95 20.92 7.71
N PRO A 128 -6.22 21.97 8.52
CA PRO A 128 -5.84 21.95 9.91
C PRO A 128 -6.27 20.62 10.50
N VAL A 129 -5.44 20.01 11.35
CA VAL A 129 -5.80 18.77 12.03
C VAL A 129 -7.01 19.07 12.91
N GLU A 130 -8.22 19.02 12.34
CA GLU A 130 -9.42 18.87 13.12
C GLU A 130 -9.22 17.57 13.88
N ALA A 131 -9.33 17.66 15.21
CA ALA A 131 -9.39 16.47 16.03
C ALA A 131 -10.55 15.64 15.50
N ALA A 132 -10.22 14.63 14.69
CA ALA A 132 -11.19 13.65 14.22
C ALA A 132 -12.01 13.26 15.44
N ALA A 133 -13.33 13.48 15.38
CA ALA A 133 -14.24 13.13 16.47
C ALA A 133 -13.83 11.74 16.95
N ALA A 134 -13.42 11.66 18.22
CA ALA A 134 -12.81 10.46 18.76
C ALA A 134 -13.69 9.27 18.38
N PRO A 135 -13.15 8.22 17.73
CA PRO A 135 -13.96 7.07 17.41
C PRO A 135 -14.61 6.61 18.72
N ALA A 136 -15.94 6.49 18.72
CA ALA A 136 -16.70 5.95 19.83
C ALA A 136 -15.92 4.74 20.36
N LYS A 137 -15.59 4.75 21.66
CA LYS A 137 -14.72 3.76 22.34
C LYS A 137 -15.11 2.34 21.91
N LYS A 138 -14.53 1.85 20.82
CA LYS A 138 -14.56 0.43 20.49
C LYS A 138 -13.75 -0.24 21.57
N ALA A 139 -14.32 -1.29 22.15
CA ALA A 139 -13.73 -2.05 23.23
C ALA A 139 -12.24 -2.27 22.98
N LYS A 140 -11.41 -2.01 24.00
CA LYS A 140 -9.98 -2.33 23.98
C LYS A 140 -9.86 -3.74 23.41
N ALA A 141 -9.24 -3.90 22.24
CA ALA A 141 -8.80 -5.20 21.79
C ALA A 141 -7.80 -5.69 22.84
N SER A 142 -8.30 -6.52 23.76
CA SER A 142 -7.51 -7.15 24.80
C SER A 142 -6.78 -8.30 24.14
N ARG A 143 -5.49 -8.08 23.88
CA ARG A 143 -4.43 -9.09 23.84
C ARG A 143 -3.12 -8.31 23.81
N HIS A 144 -2.70 -7.81 24.96
CA HIS A 144 -1.26 -7.65 25.13
C HIS A 144 -0.74 -9.09 25.20
N SER A 145 -0.09 -9.55 24.13
CA SER A 145 0.75 -10.73 24.27
C SER A 145 1.98 -10.26 25.07
N SER A 146 2.22 -10.85 26.23
CA SER A 146 3.43 -10.56 26.99
C SER A 146 4.59 -11.30 26.33
N GLY A 147 5.65 -10.60 25.93
CA GLY A 147 6.82 -11.23 25.32
C GLY A 147 7.68 -10.27 24.49
N PRO A 148 8.79 -10.76 23.91
CA PRO A 148 9.62 -9.96 23.01
C PRO A 148 8.82 -9.52 21.79
N ALA A 149 8.96 -8.25 21.40
CA ALA A 149 8.42 -7.78 20.14
C ALA A 149 9.08 -8.57 19.01
N LYS A 150 8.27 -8.92 18.00
CA LYS A 150 8.75 -9.58 16.80
C LYS A 150 8.87 -8.55 15.70
N ILE A 151 10.10 -8.19 15.32
CA ILE A 151 10.34 -7.34 14.15
C ILE A 151 10.06 -8.19 12.92
N VAL A 152 8.93 -7.94 12.25
CA VAL A 152 8.47 -8.73 11.10
C VAL A 152 8.91 -8.16 9.77
N LEU A 153 9.32 -6.88 9.75
CA LEU A 153 9.87 -6.20 8.58
C LEU A 153 10.62 -4.95 9.04
N ALA A 154 11.81 -4.72 8.51
CA ALA A 154 12.47 -3.43 8.51
C ALA A 154 12.63 -2.99 7.05
N ARG A 155 12.11 -1.81 6.70
CA ARG A 155 12.05 -1.35 5.31
C ARG A 155 12.63 0.05 5.16
N LEU A 156 13.45 0.25 4.14
CA LEU A 156 13.87 1.55 3.65
C LEU A 156 12.93 2.02 2.54
N ASP A 157 12.18 3.11 2.78
CA ASP A 157 11.36 3.76 1.76
C ASP A 157 11.32 5.27 2.04
N TYR A 158 11.93 6.06 1.17
CA TYR A 158 12.04 7.51 1.37
C TYR A 158 10.68 8.25 1.40
N ARG A 159 9.62 7.59 0.92
CA ARG A 159 8.24 8.11 0.95
C ARG A 159 7.50 7.70 2.23
N LEU A 160 8.15 6.96 3.13
CA LEU A 160 7.62 6.49 4.41
C LEU A 160 6.32 5.68 4.23
N LEU A 161 5.20 6.16 4.76
CA LEU A 161 3.88 5.54 4.60
C LEU A 161 3.18 6.21 3.42
N HIS A 162 3.18 5.53 2.27
CA HIS A 162 2.56 6.05 1.06
C HIS A 162 1.82 4.95 0.30
N GLY A 163 0.81 5.40 -0.45
CA GLY A 163 -0.02 4.57 -1.31
C GLY A 163 -0.51 3.31 -0.59
N GLN A 164 -0.60 2.24 -1.35
CA GLN A 164 -1.01 0.92 -0.84
C GLN A 164 0.18 0.01 -0.57
N VAL A 165 1.40 0.45 -0.87
CA VAL A 165 2.61 -0.32 -0.55
C VAL A 165 2.67 -0.59 0.96
N VAL A 166 2.33 0.39 1.80
CA VAL A 166 2.20 0.18 3.25
C VAL A 166 1.12 -0.84 3.60
N PHE A 167 -0.05 -0.80 2.96
CA PHE A 167 -1.16 -1.72 3.23
C PHE A 167 -0.80 -3.16 2.87
N THR A 168 -0.20 -3.37 1.70
CA THR A 168 0.19 -4.69 1.19
C THR A 168 1.26 -5.34 2.05
N TRP A 169 2.30 -4.58 2.43
CA TRP A 169 3.32 -5.06 3.35
C TRP A 169 2.75 -5.34 4.73
N THR A 170 1.98 -4.40 5.29
CA THR A 170 1.38 -4.56 6.62
C THR A 170 0.48 -5.79 6.67
N THR A 171 -0.32 -6.04 5.64
CA THR A 171 -1.18 -7.23 5.54
C THR A 171 -0.35 -8.51 5.38
N LYS A 172 0.62 -8.51 4.46
CA LYS A 172 1.48 -9.68 4.19
C LYS A 172 2.25 -10.13 5.42
N VAL A 173 2.92 -9.17 6.07
CA VAL A 173 3.71 -9.47 7.26
C VAL A 173 2.84 -9.53 8.50
N GLN A 174 1.57 -9.11 8.40
CA GLN A 174 0.48 -8.98 9.38
C GLN A 174 0.66 -7.85 10.43
N ALA A 175 1.53 -6.85 10.22
CA ALA A 175 2.06 -5.97 11.27
C ALA A 175 0.97 -5.31 12.14
N GLU A 176 1.15 -5.33 13.46
CA GLU A 176 0.22 -4.74 14.43
C GLU A 176 0.63 -3.31 14.81
N ARG A 177 1.92 -3.01 14.68
CA ARG A 177 2.51 -1.68 14.87
C ARG A 177 3.47 -1.35 13.75
N ILE A 178 3.40 -0.11 13.27
CA ILE A 178 4.40 0.52 12.41
C ILE A 178 5.17 1.54 13.23
N ILE A 179 6.50 1.47 13.19
CA ILE A 179 7.41 2.47 13.75
C ILE A 179 8.16 3.12 12.59
N VAL A 180 7.84 4.38 12.33
CA VAL A 180 8.61 5.22 11.39
C VAL A 180 9.77 5.83 12.16
N VAL A 181 10.97 5.60 11.66
CA VAL A 181 12.20 6.21 12.17
C VAL A 181 12.69 7.20 11.10
N ASP A 182 12.35 8.47 11.32
CA ASP A 182 12.70 9.57 10.43
C ASP A 182 12.73 10.87 11.25
N ASN A 183 13.92 11.46 11.44
CA ASN A 183 14.10 12.62 12.30
C ASN A 183 13.31 13.84 11.78
N ALA A 184 13.25 14.02 10.45
CA ALA A 184 12.54 15.13 9.85
C ALA A 184 11.03 15.01 10.07
N ALA A 185 10.45 13.83 9.83
CA ALA A 185 9.03 13.57 10.04
C ALA A 185 8.66 13.60 11.53
N ALA A 186 9.49 13.08 12.43
CA ALA A 186 9.21 13.09 13.86
C ALA A 186 9.07 14.51 14.45
N ASN A 187 9.80 15.46 13.89
CA ASN A 187 9.82 16.85 14.32
C ASN A 187 8.86 17.77 13.54
N ASP A 188 8.11 17.22 12.57
CA ASP A 188 7.19 17.97 11.72
C ASP A 188 5.74 17.48 11.93
N ASP A 189 4.89 18.37 12.44
CA ASP A 189 3.49 18.04 12.76
C ASP A 189 2.64 17.77 11.52
N ILE A 190 2.94 18.41 10.39
CA ILE A 190 2.24 18.18 9.12
C ILE A 190 2.60 16.79 8.60
N LYS A 191 3.90 16.42 8.58
CA LYS A 191 4.35 15.08 8.19
C LYS A 191 3.79 14.00 9.10
N LYS A 192 3.79 14.21 10.43
CA LYS A 192 3.12 13.28 11.37
C LYS A 192 1.62 13.15 11.09
N GLY A 193 0.95 14.25 10.75
CA GLY A 193 -0.46 14.25 10.33
C GLY A 193 -0.68 13.38 9.10
N ALA A 194 0.09 13.62 8.04
CA ALA A 194 0.02 12.86 6.79
C ALA A 194 0.27 11.35 7.00
N LEU A 195 1.29 10.98 7.78
CA LEU A 195 1.59 9.57 8.09
C LEU A 195 0.47 8.89 8.88
N LYS A 196 -0.21 9.61 9.79
CA LYS A 196 -1.37 9.08 10.52
C LYS A 196 -2.56 8.80 9.60
N LEU A 197 -2.76 9.63 8.58
CA LEU A 197 -3.81 9.43 7.57
C LEU A 197 -3.48 8.26 6.63
N ALA A 198 -2.21 8.07 6.27
CA ALA A 198 -1.74 7.00 5.39
C ALA A 198 -1.67 5.61 6.06
N LYS A 199 -1.73 5.56 7.40
CA LYS A 199 -1.64 4.32 8.18
C LYS A 199 -2.87 3.42 7.96
N PRO A 200 -2.70 2.11 7.68
CA PRO A 200 -3.82 1.16 7.60
C PRO A 200 -4.69 1.13 8.88
N GLN A 201 -5.98 0.82 8.70
CA GLN A 201 -6.90 0.67 9.83
C GLN A 201 -6.48 -0.50 10.75
N GLY A 202 -6.72 -0.36 12.06
CA GLY A 202 -6.37 -1.40 13.05
C GLY A 202 -4.89 -1.48 13.46
N VAL A 203 -3.99 -0.84 12.73
CA VAL A 203 -2.53 -0.84 13.01
C VAL A 203 -2.16 0.35 13.89
N ARG A 204 -1.22 0.20 14.84
CA ARG A 204 -0.69 1.32 15.65
C ARG A 204 0.45 2.02 14.90
N LEU A 205 0.57 3.34 15.02
CA LEU A 205 1.69 4.09 14.42
C LEU A 205 2.45 4.89 15.47
N ASN A 206 3.78 4.82 15.38
CA ASN A 206 4.69 5.71 16.05
C ASN A 206 5.64 6.34 15.03
N VAL A 207 5.92 7.63 15.17
CA VAL A 207 6.92 8.35 14.37
C VAL A 207 7.94 8.89 15.35
N PHE A 208 9.19 8.44 15.24
CA PHE A 208 10.27 8.73 16.17
C PHE A 208 11.52 9.20 15.45
N THR A 209 12.31 10.00 16.16
CA THR A 209 13.72 10.19 15.83
C THR A 209 14.49 8.88 16.07
N VAL A 210 15.68 8.73 15.49
CA VAL A 210 16.56 7.56 15.71
C VAL A 210 16.82 7.36 17.20
N GLU A 211 17.22 8.43 17.90
CA GLU A 211 17.50 8.40 19.34
C GLU A 211 16.28 7.91 20.15
N ARG A 212 15.09 8.46 19.84
CA ARG A 212 13.87 8.08 20.55
C ARG A 212 13.44 6.65 20.22
N ALA A 213 13.67 6.18 19.00
CA ALA A 213 13.39 4.79 18.64
C ALA A 213 14.27 3.84 19.45
N LEU A 214 15.59 4.09 19.49
CA LEU A 214 16.55 3.31 20.30
C LEU A 214 16.18 3.30 21.79
N ALA A 215 15.88 4.47 22.36
CA ALA A 215 15.47 4.59 23.77
C ALA A 215 14.13 3.89 24.10
N LYS A 216 13.35 3.46 23.10
CA LYS A 216 12.09 2.73 23.29
C LYS A 216 12.21 1.24 23.01
N MET A 217 13.37 0.74 22.54
CA MET A 217 13.54 -0.68 22.19
C MET A 217 13.32 -1.61 23.37
N ASP A 218 13.84 -1.29 24.56
CA ASP A 218 13.64 -2.12 25.76
C ASP A 218 12.16 -2.28 26.09
N LYS A 219 11.39 -1.18 26.01
CA LYS A 219 9.95 -1.22 26.22
C LYS A 219 9.25 -1.99 25.10
N LEU A 220 9.63 -1.76 23.85
CA LEU A 220 9.05 -2.44 22.70
C LEU A 220 9.18 -3.96 22.85
N ASN A 221 10.35 -4.43 23.30
CA ASN A 221 10.68 -5.82 23.55
C ASN A 221 9.92 -6.46 24.75
N THR A 222 8.90 -5.79 25.28
CA THR A 222 7.98 -6.37 26.28
C THR A 222 6.54 -6.52 25.78
N LEU A 223 6.23 -5.95 24.61
CA LEU A 223 4.85 -5.81 24.14
C LEU A 223 4.33 -7.02 23.37
N GLY A 224 5.19 -7.95 22.96
CA GLY A 224 4.87 -9.15 22.18
C GLY A 224 4.25 -8.88 20.81
N GLU A 225 4.18 -7.61 20.39
CA GLU A 225 3.57 -7.19 19.14
C GLU A 225 4.48 -7.54 17.96
N ARG A 226 3.86 -7.75 16.80
CA ARG A 226 4.58 -7.82 15.54
C ARG A 226 4.75 -6.44 14.94
N VAL A 227 6.00 -6.00 14.83
CA VAL A 227 6.40 -4.62 14.53
C VAL A 227 7.03 -4.53 13.14
N MET A 228 6.59 -3.54 12.36
CA MET A 228 7.21 -3.13 11.11
C MET A 228 7.95 -1.79 11.32
N PHE A 229 9.23 -1.75 10.98
CA PHE A 229 10.03 -0.53 10.94
C PHE A 229 10.07 0.04 9.52
N VAL A 230 9.95 1.36 9.41
CA VAL A 230 10.09 2.11 8.15
C VAL A 230 11.11 3.23 8.36
N PHE A 231 12.18 3.22 7.57
CA PHE A 231 13.23 4.23 7.56
C PHE A 231 13.12 5.09 6.30
N GLY A 232 13.31 6.40 6.43
CA GLY A 232 13.26 7.33 5.30
C GLY A 232 14.57 7.47 4.52
N ASN A 233 15.71 7.10 5.11
CA ASN A 233 17.01 7.27 4.49
C ASN A 233 18.05 6.29 5.06
N THR A 234 19.15 6.08 4.32
CA THR A 234 20.22 5.13 4.67
C THR A 234 20.99 5.54 5.92
N ALA A 235 21.24 6.84 6.10
CA ALA A 235 22.03 7.36 7.21
C ALA A 235 21.36 7.08 8.57
N GLU A 236 20.06 7.40 8.70
CA GLU A 236 19.31 7.16 9.92
C GLU A 236 19.06 5.66 10.17
N MET A 237 18.88 4.89 9.10
CA MET A 237 18.80 3.43 9.18
C MET A 237 20.11 2.82 9.71
N LEU A 238 21.26 3.25 9.19
CA LEU A 238 22.58 2.84 9.66
C LEU A 238 22.79 3.24 11.12
N GLN A 239 22.51 4.49 11.47
CA GLN A 239 22.63 4.98 12.85
C GLN A 239 21.78 4.15 13.83
N PHE A 240 20.55 3.79 13.43
CA PHE A 240 19.72 2.90 14.23
C PHE A 240 20.35 1.51 14.37
N CYS A 241 20.83 0.93 13.26
CA CYS A 241 21.43 -0.41 13.27
C CYS A 241 22.71 -0.52 14.11
N GLN A 242 23.47 0.57 14.22
CA GLN A 242 24.65 0.66 15.09
C GLN A 242 24.28 0.52 16.58
N GLY A 243 23.08 0.96 16.98
CA GLY A 243 22.56 0.81 18.34
C GLY A 243 21.68 -0.42 18.55
N TYR A 244 21.07 -0.96 17.50
CA TYR A 244 20.20 -2.13 17.56
C TYR A 244 20.31 -2.97 16.28
N LYS A 245 20.87 -4.18 16.38
CA LYS A 245 21.06 -5.05 15.22
C LYS A 245 19.73 -5.62 14.73
N LEU A 246 19.42 -5.39 13.44
CA LEU A 246 18.33 -6.02 12.71
C LEU A 246 18.82 -7.26 11.96
N ASP A 247 17.98 -8.27 11.79
CA ASP A 247 18.35 -9.50 11.08
C ASP A 247 18.37 -9.29 9.56
N ALA A 248 17.35 -8.61 9.03
CA ALA A 248 17.19 -8.34 7.62
C ALA A 248 16.51 -6.99 7.36
N ILE A 249 16.88 -6.34 6.26
CA ILE A 249 16.31 -5.08 5.82
C ILE A 249 15.89 -5.19 4.35
N ASN A 250 14.65 -4.79 4.11
CA ASN A 250 14.07 -4.62 2.79
C ASN A 250 14.37 -3.22 2.24
N LEU A 251 15.10 -3.17 1.13
CA LEU A 251 15.32 -1.95 0.35
C LEU A 251 14.14 -1.77 -0.60
N GLY A 252 13.25 -0.85 -0.23
CA GLY A 252 11.98 -0.65 -0.89
C GLY A 252 12.02 0.36 -2.01
N ALA A 253 12.37 1.60 -1.67
CA ALA A 253 12.57 2.67 -2.63
C ALA A 253 13.46 3.77 -2.05
N THR A 254 14.27 4.37 -2.91
CA THR A 254 15.00 5.61 -2.61
C THR A 254 14.81 6.59 -3.76
N ALA A 255 15.01 7.89 -3.48
CA ALA A 255 14.84 8.92 -4.49
C ALA A 255 15.93 8.76 -5.56
N ASN A 256 15.54 8.80 -6.83
CA ASN A 256 16.50 8.93 -7.93
C ASN A 256 16.92 10.40 -8.07
N HIS A 257 18.21 10.64 -8.28
CA HIS A 257 18.79 11.96 -8.47
C HIS A 257 20.13 11.84 -9.21
N ASP A 258 20.69 12.98 -9.63
CA ASP A 258 21.98 13.02 -10.30
C ASP A 258 23.06 12.37 -9.43
N GLY A 259 23.80 11.44 -10.03
CA GLY A 259 24.85 10.66 -9.36
C GLY A 259 24.37 9.41 -8.62
N ALA A 260 23.07 9.14 -8.56
CA ALA A 260 22.54 7.90 -8.01
C ALA A 260 22.50 6.79 -9.08
N GLU A 261 22.91 5.58 -8.70
CA GLU A 261 22.89 4.39 -9.55
C GLU A 261 21.80 3.43 -9.09
N GLN A 262 21.10 2.80 -10.05
CA GLN A 262 20.06 1.83 -9.76
C GLN A 262 20.65 0.54 -9.19
N VAL A 263 20.04 0.01 -8.12
CA VAL A 263 20.48 -1.19 -7.40
C VAL A 263 19.34 -2.20 -7.30
N GLY A 264 19.60 -3.49 -7.53
CA GLY A 264 18.59 -4.54 -7.42
C GLY A 264 17.86 -4.90 -8.72
N GLY A 265 18.46 -4.59 -9.88
CA GLY A 265 17.96 -4.96 -11.21
C GLY A 265 17.16 -3.86 -11.92
N LYS A 266 16.77 -4.17 -13.17
CA LYS A 266 16.19 -3.20 -14.13
C LYS A 266 14.91 -2.52 -13.65
N ASP A 267 14.08 -3.24 -12.89
CA ASP A 267 12.77 -2.76 -12.41
C ASP A 267 12.82 -2.27 -10.95
N SER A 268 14.03 -2.05 -10.41
CA SER A 268 14.19 -1.60 -9.04
C SER A 268 13.83 -0.12 -8.86
N SER A 269 13.17 0.19 -7.76
CA SER A 269 12.92 1.57 -7.30
C SER A 269 14.02 2.07 -6.34
N VAL A 270 15.16 1.39 -6.26
CA VAL A 270 16.26 1.71 -5.35
C VAL A 270 17.42 2.29 -6.16
N PHE A 271 17.77 3.53 -5.84
CA PHE A 271 18.87 4.29 -6.41
C PHE A 271 19.78 4.78 -5.29
N PHE A 272 21.09 4.56 -5.41
CA PHE A 272 22.05 4.99 -4.41
C PHE A 272 23.19 5.80 -5.02
N ASP A 273 23.49 6.94 -4.42
CA ASP A 273 24.75 7.64 -4.63
C ASP A 273 25.91 7.01 -3.84
N ALA A 274 27.11 7.58 -3.97
CA ALA A 274 28.30 7.09 -3.28
C ALA A 274 28.17 7.08 -1.74
N THR A 275 27.47 8.05 -1.16
CA THR A 275 27.27 8.15 0.30
C THR A 275 26.31 7.06 0.77
N GLN A 276 25.19 6.91 0.07
CA GLN A 276 24.18 5.90 0.39
C GLN A 276 24.71 4.48 0.19
N LYS A 277 25.53 4.25 -0.85
CA LYS A 277 26.25 2.98 -1.03
C LYS A 277 27.19 2.70 0.13
N ALA A 278 27.92 3.71 0.63
CA ALA A 278 28.80 3.54 1.78
C ALA A 278 28.03 3.14 3.05
N ASP A 279 26.86 3.76 3.30
CA ASP A 279 26.00 3.39 4.42
C ASP A 279 25.51 1.93 4.31
N VAL A 280 25.05 1.55 3.11
CA VAL A 280 24.55 0.20 2.82
C VAL A 280 25.65 -0.85 2.93
N ASN A 281 26.86 -0.53 2.46
CA ASN A 281 28.04 -1.40 2.60
C ASN A 281 28.42 -1.61 4.08
N GLN A 282 28.26 -0.60 4.94
CA GLN A 282 28.45 -0.78 6.39
C GLN A 282 27.40 -1.72 7.00
N LEU A 283 26.14 -1.65 6.57
CA LEU A 283 25.10 -2.57 7.02
C LEU A 283 25.43 -4.03 6.63
N LEU A 284 25.97 -4.24 5.41
CA LEU A 284 26.48 -5.55 4.99
C LEU A 284 27.65 -6.01 5.85
N ASP A 285 28.60 -5.12 6.16
CA ASP A 285 29.75 -5.43 7.04
C ASP A 285 29.31 -5.79 8.48
N MET A 286 28.15 -5.29 8.93
CA MET A 286 27.52 -5.68 10.20
C MET A 286 26.83 -7.06 10.14
N GLY A 287 26.80 -7.69 8.97
CA GLY A 287 26.18 -8.99 8.71
C GLY A 287 24.64 -8.93 8.68
N ILE A 288 24.07 -7.79 8.31
CA ILE A 288 22.63 -7.63 8.15
C ILE A 288 22.25 -8.08 6.74
N LYS A 289 21.24 -8.95 6.60
CA LYS A 289 20.77 -9.37 5.28
C LYS A 289 20.05 -8.21 4.59
N LEU A 290 20.46 -7.85 3.38
CA LEU A 290 19.82 -6.80 2.58
C LEU A 290 19.19 -7.40 1.32
N TYR A 291 17.99 -6.94 0.98
CA TYR A 291 17.32 -7.37 -0.24
C TYR A 291 16.41 -6.28 -0.81
N VAL A 292 16.38 -6.15 -2.12
CA VAL A 292 15.51 -5.23 -2.84
C VAL A 292 14.18 -5.92 -3.13
N GLN A 293 13.09 -5.29 -2.70
CA GLN A 293 11.73 -5.74 -3.02
C GLN A 293 10.72 -4.59 -2.81
N GLN A 294 10.04 -4.18 -3.89
CA GLN A 294 9.14 -3.02 -3.85
C GLN A 294 7.84 -3.34 -3.11
N THR A 295 7.14 -4.39 -3.52
CA THR A 295 5.91 -4.92 -2.89
C THR A 295 6.05 -6.43 -2.67
N PRO A 296 5.22 -7.05 -1.82
CA PRO A 296 5.29 -8.50 -1.57
C PRO A 296 5.14 -9.41 -2.79
N THR A 297 4.62 -8.90 -3.90
CA THR A 297 4.39 -9.65 -5.15
C THR A 297 5.57 -9.59 -6.11
N TYR A 298 6.44 -8.58 -5.98
CA TYR A 298 7.64 -8.45 -6.80
C TYR A 298 8.69 -9.50 -6.39
N GLN A 299 9.53 -9.88 -7.35
CA GLN A 299 10.68 -10.73 -7.07
C GLN A 299 11.62 -10.04 -6.07
N SER A 300 12.08 -10.80 -5.08
CA SER A 300 13.12 -10.36 -4.16
C SER A 300 14.49 -10.56 -4.79
N VAL A 301 15.35 -9.55 -4.69
CA VAL A 301 16.75 -9.60 -5.15
C VAL A 301 17.65 -9.36 -3.95
N ASP A 302 18.39 -10.40 -3.55
CA ASP A 302 19.35 -10.30 -2.44
C ASP A 302 20.56 -9.42 -2.86
N ILE A 303 21.08 -8.65 -1.90
CA ILE A 303 22.28 -7.82 -2.08
C ILE A 303 23.40 -8.47 -1.26
N ASP A 304 24.16 -9.35 -1.91
CA ASP A 304 25.16 -10.20 -1.24
C ASP A 304 26.60 -9.68 -1.39
N ALA A 305 26.80 -8.60 -2.15
CA ALA A 305 28.09 -8.00 -2.40
C ALA A 305 28.05 -6.48 -2.18
N LYS A 306 29.22 -5.90 -1.92
CA LYS A 306 29.36 -4.45 -1.79
C LYS A 306 28.99 -3.74 -3.10
N LEU A 307 28.26 -2.63 -2.94
CA LEU A 307 27.74 -1.77 -4.00
C LEU A 307 28.72 -0.65 -4.40
#